data_AF-A0A182WS25-F1
#
_entry.id   AF-A0A182WS25-F1
#
_cell.length_a   1.000
_cell.length_b   1.000
_cell.length_c   1.000
_cell.angle_alpha   90.00
_cell.angle_beta   90.00
_cell.angle_gamma   90.00
#
_symmetry.space_group_name_H-M   'P 1'
#
loop_
_entity.id
_entity.type
_entity.pdbx_description
1 polymer ?
#
loop_
_entity_poly.entity_id
_entity_poly.type
_entity_poly.pdbx_seq_one_letter_code
_entity_poly.pdbx_strand_id
1 'polypeptide(L)'
;MDKCREEESRSLLPFEYKVYAQLAGCEGIPDVHLFGQERGYNVIVMDKLGPSLEDLFNFCSRRFSLKTVMMLVDQMITKVAGVHKKNIIHRDLKPDNFVMGAEKQDKVLFLVDFGLAKKYYNPSSRSHIAYREGRSLVGTARYASLSSHLGIELSRRDDMESIGYVMVYFRRGSLPWQGLQGVNKFQRNERIMEKKLATSIEDLCAGLPEEFGSYLQYCRND
;
A
#
# COMPACT_ATOMS: atom_id res chain seq x y z
N MET A 1 6.16 -2.68 -37.46
CA MET A 1 6.53 -1.47 -36.69
C MET A 1 5.59 -1.38 -35.47
N ASP A 2 5.51 -2.31 -34.52
CA ASP A 2 6.51 -3.10 -33.76
C ASP A 2 7.42 -2.26 -32.85
N LYS A 3 6.84 -1.32 -32.11
CA LYS A 3 7.43 -0.77 -30.88
C LYS A 3 6.43 -0.64 -29.71
N CYS A 4 5.12 -0.63 -29.95
CA CYS A 4 4.11 -0.46 -28.88
C CYS A 4 3.70 -1.74 -28.14
N ARG A 5 4.13 -2.94 -28.56
CA ARG A 5 3.74 -4.22 -27.92
C ARG A 5 4.79 -4.83 -26.99
N GLU A 6 6.02 -4.30 -26.97
CA GLU A 6 7.11 -4.91 -26.17
C GLU A 6 7.24 -4.33 -24.76
N GLU A 7 6.65 -3.15 -24.47
CA GLU A 7 6.76 -2.54 -23.14
C GLU A 7 5.77 -3.10 -22.10
N GLU A 8 4.71 -3.81 -22.52
CA GLU A 8 3.66 -4.35 -21.63
C GLU A 8 3.95 -5.75 -21.03
N SER A 9 5.06 -6.39 -21.38
CA SER A 9 5.36 -7.78 -20.95
C SER A 9 6.66 -7.93 -20.16
N ARG A 10 7.17 -6.89 -19.51
CA ARG A 10 8.32 -7.04 -18.62
C ARG A 10 7.84 -7.36 -17.21
N SER A 11 8.05 -8.61 -16.80
CA SER A 11 7.77 -9.09 -15.45
C SER A 11 8.40 -8.18 -14.40
N LEU A 12 7.63 -7.82 -13.37
CA LEU A 12 8.09 -6.99 -12.25
C LEU A 12 8.88 -7.80 -11.21
N LEU A 13 8.83 -9.14 -11.26
CA LEU A 13 9.48 -10.04 -10.30
C LEU A 13 10.99 -9.81 -10.13
N PRO A 14 11.80 -9.61 -11.19
CA PRO A 14 13.22 -9.29 -11.02
C PRO A 14 13.48 -7.97 -10.31
N PHE A 15 12.58 -6.99 -10.45
CA PHE A 15 12.64 -5.73 -9.71
C PHE A 15 12.25 -5.97 -8.24
N GLU A 16 11.14 -6.65 -8.03
CA GLU A 16 10.61 -6.97 -6.71
C GLU A 16 11.62 -7.76 -5.87
N TYR A 17 12.28 -8.76 -6.45
CA TYR A 17 13.37 -9.50 -5.80
C TYR A 17 14.49 -8.58 -5.30
N LYS A 18 14.91 -7.58 -6.10
CA LYS A 18 15.94 -6.61 -5.67
C LYS A 18 15.47 -5.75 -4.51
N VAL A 19 14.17 -5.45 -4.43
CA VAL A 19 13.59 -4.73 -3.31
C VAL A 19 13.62 -5.60 -2.05
N TYR A 20 13.17 -6.86 -2.12
CA TYR A 20 13.29 -7.79 -1.00
C TYR A 20 14.74 -7.96 -0.53
N ALA A 21 15.70 -8.12 -1.46
CA ALA A 21 17.12 -8.21 -1.11
C ALA A 21 17.64 -6.98 -0.35
N GLN A 22 17.15 -5.77 -0.69
CA GLN A 22 17.50 -4.54 0.03
C GLN A 22 16.82 -4.45 1.41
N LEU A 23 15.65 -5.09 1.56
CA LEU A 23 14.87 -5.15 2.78
C LEU A 23 15.21 -6.36 3.68
N ALA A 24 16.10 -7.25 3.23
CA ALA A 24 16.48 -8.46 3.96
C ALA A 24 16.90 -8.13 5.41
N GLY A 25 16.40 -8.94 6.35
CA GLY A 25 16.60 -8.73 7.79
C GLY A 25 15.74 -7.62 8.42
N CYS A 26 14.86 -6.96 7.67
CA CYS A 26 13.84 -6.09 8.28
C CYS A 26 12.72 -6.93 8.89
N GLU A 27 12.40 -6.67 10.15
CA GLU A 27 11.32 -7.36 10.83
C GLU A 27 9.97 -7.13 10.14
N GLY A 28 9.20 -8.20 9.89
CA GLY A 28 7.91 -8.13 9.20
C GLY A 28 8.02 -8.01 7.68
N ILE A 29 9.17 -8.36 7.10
CA ILE A 29 9.35 -8.60 5.66
C ILE A 29 9.68 -10.08 5.50
N PRO A 30 9.01 -10.83 4.61
CA PRO A 30 9.31 -12.25 4.41
C PRO A 30 10.71 -12.44 3.79
N ASP A 31 11.39 -13.49 4.21
CA ASP A 31 12.69 -13.85 3.64
C ASP A 31 12.50 -14.50 2.27
N VAL A 32 13.36 -14.10 1.33
CA VAL A 32 13.44 -14.72 0.01
C VAL A 32 14.53 -15.78 0.02
N HIS A 33 14.16 -17.02 -0.29
CA HIS A 33 15.06 -18.17 -0.32
C HIS A 33 15.66 -18.40 -1.70
N LEU A 34 14.92 -18.09 -2.78
CA LEU A 34 15.35 -18.33 -4.14
C LEU A 34 14.77 -17.29 -5.09
N PHE A 35 15.57 -16.86 -6.06
CA PHE A 35 15.09 -16.19 -7.26
C PHE A 35 15.76 -16.80 -8.49
N GLY A 36 14.99 -17.12 -9.54
CA GLY A 36 15.51 -17.75 -10.74
C GLY A 36 14.49 -17.79 -11.88
N GLN A 37 14.83 -18.54 -12.94
CA GLN A 37 13.92 -18.83 -14.04
C GLN A 37 13.68 -20.32 -14.17
N GLU A 38 12.42 -20.72 -14.29
CA GLU A 38 12.01 -22.11 -14.51
C GLU A 38 11.00 -22.13 -15.68
N ARG A 39 11.30 -22.90 -16.72
CA ARG A 39 10.42 -23.08 -17.91
C ARG A 39 9.93 -21.77 -18.55
N GLY A 40 10.79 -20.75 -18.58
CA GLY A 40 10.47 -19.44 -19.16
C GLY A 40 9.72 -18.48 -18.22
N TYR A 41 9.46 -18.87 -16.97
CA TYR A 41 8.86 -18.01 -15.95
C TYR A 41 9.92 -17.54 -14.95
N ASN A 42 9.84 -16.28 -14.51
CA ASN A 42 10.58 -15.86 -13.32
C ASN A 42 9.89 -16.45 -12.09
N VAL A 43 10.67 -17.02 -11.17
CA VAL A 43 10.19 -17.65 -9.95
C VAL A 43 10.90 -17.02 -8.76
N ILE A 44 10.12 -16.69 -7.73
CA ILE A 44 10.61 -16.32 -6.41
C ILE A 44 10.06 -17.32 -5.40
N VAL A 45 10.91 -17.81 -4.51
CA VAL A 45 10.53 -18.66 -3.38
C VAL A 45 10.83 -17.87 -2.12
N MET A 46 9.84 -17.72 -1.27
CA MET A 46 9.89 -16.93 -0.04
C MET A 46 9.09 -17.62 1.07
N ASP A 47 9.18 -17.08 2.29
CA ASP A 47 8.44 -17.58 3.44
C ASP A 47 6.94 -17.75 3.15
N LYS A 48 6.39 -18.87 3.62
CA LYS A 48 4.94 -19.09 3.60
C LYS A 48 4.30 -18.40 4.80
N LEU A 49 3.45 -17.41 4.52
CA LEU A 49 2.72 -16.65 5.53
C LEU A 49 1.28 -17.17 5.73
N GLY A 50 0.57 -16.54 6.66
CA GLY A 50 -0.84 -16.78 6.97
C GLY A 50 -1.80 -15.97 6.08
N PRO A 51 -3.05 -15.73 6.53
CA PRO A 51 -4.04 -14.96 5.77
C PRO A 51 -3.71 -13.47 5.71
N SER A 52 -4.17 -12.80 4.64
CA SER A 52 -4.12 -11.34 4.54
C SER A 52 -5.11 -10.68 5.50
N LEU A 53 -4.94 -9.37 5.76
CA LEU A 53 -5.91 -8.63 6.54
C LEU A 53 -7.26 -8.50 5.82
N GLU A 54 -7.32 -8.53 4.47
CA GLU A 54 -8.60 -8.57 3.74
C GLU A 54 -9.31 -9.91 3.97
N ASP A 55 -8.60 -11.04 3.99
CA ASP A 55 -9.17 -12.36 4.28
C ASP A 55 -9.77 -12.40 5.68
N LEU A 56 -9.00 -11.96 6.68
CA LEU A 56 -9.45 -11.86 8.06
C LEU A 56 -10.61 -10.88 8.22
N PHE A 57 -10.61 -9.79 7.45
CA PHE A 57 -11.69 -8.82 7.46
C PHE A 57 -12.99 -9.43 6.96
N ASN A 58 -12.94 -10.18 5.86
CA ASN A 58 -14.09 -10.92 5.34
C ASN A 58 -14.57 -11.99 6.33
N PHE A 59 -13.66 -12.73 6.95
CA PHE A 59 -13.99 -13.70 8.01
C PHE A 59 -14.74 -13.05 9.18
N CYS A 60 -14.32 -11.85 9.58
CA CYS A 60 -14.95 -11.06 10.64
C CYS A 60 -16.17 -10.25 10.17
N SER A 61 -16.89 -10.71 9.13
CA SER A 61 -18.09 -10.02 8.60
C SER A 61 -17.85 -8.56 8.23
N ARG A 62 -16.64 -8.26 7.74
CA ARG A 62 -16.22 -6.95 7.23
C ARG A 62 -16.32 -5.83 8.25
N ARG A 63 -16.02 -6.10 9.52
CA ARG A 63 -15.84 -5.06 10.54
C ARG A 63 -14.91 -5.51 11.66
N PHE A 64 -13.78 -4.82 11.84
CA PHE A 64 -12.90 -5.06 12.99
C PHE A 64 -13.25 -4.18 14.18
N SER A 65 -12.98 -4.67 15.39
CA SER A 65 -13.12 -3.89 16.64
C SER A 65 -12.09 -2.76 16.74
N LEU A 66 -12.29 -1.79 17.64
CA LEU A 66 -11.35 -0.66 17.80
C LEU A 66 -10.00 -1.16 18.27
N LYS A 67 -10.01 -2.03 19.28
CA LYS A 67 -8.80 -2.68 19.80
C LYS A 67 -8.02 -3.36 18.68
N THR A 68 -8.69 -4.15 17.84
CA THR A 68 -8.06 -4.83 16.70
C THR A 68 -7.45 -3.84 15.73
N VAL A 69 -8.19 -2.80 15.32
CA VAL A 69 -7.67 -1.79 14.38
C VAL A 69 -6.45 -1.07 14.96
N MET A 70 -6.47 -0.66 16.23
CA MET A 70 -5.32 0.03 16.84
C MET A 70 -4.08 -0.88 16.93
N MET A 71 -4.25 -2.15 17.31
CA MET A 71 -3.14 -3.12 17.33
C MET A 71 -2.55 -3.37 15.95
N LEU A 72 -3.38 -3.41 14.91
CA LEU A 72 -2.93 -3.60 13.53
C LEU A 72 -2.22 -2.34 13.00
N VAL A 73 -2.78 -1.15 13.23
CA VAL A 73 -2.22 0.12 12.76
C VAL A 73 -0.82 0.36 13.36
N ASP A 74 -0.62 0.05 14.63
CA ASP A 74 0.71 0.11 15.28
C ASP A 74 1.76 -0.73 14.53
N GLN A 75 1.41 -1.98 14.19
CA GLN A 75 2.30 -2.84 13.40
C GLN A 75 2.46 -2.35 11.95
N MET A 76 1.39 -1.92 11.28
CA MET A 76 1.43 -1.42 9.89
C MET A 76 2.38 -0.22 9.77
N ILE A 77 2.25 0.77 10.66
CA ILE A 77 3.12 1.94 10.71
C ILE A 77 4.57 1.51 10.96
N THR A 78 4.79 0.59 11.90
CA THR A 78 6.13 0.06 12.20
C THR A 78 6.78 -0.60 10.98
N LYS A 79 6.04 -1.43 10.23
CA LYS A 79 6.58 -2.13 9.04
C LYS A 79 6.90 -1.14 7.92
N VAL A 80 6.00 -0.20 7.66
CA VAL A 80 6.19 0.85 6.64
C VAL A 80 7.34 1.78 7.01
N ALA A 81 7.48 2.16 8.28
CA ALA A 81 8.64 2.93 8.76
C ALA A 81 9.96 2.18 8.58
N GLY A 82 9.97 0.85 8.75
CA GLY A 82 11.12 -0.01 8.44
C GLY A 82 11.52 0.05 6.96
N VAL A 83 10.55 -0.05 6.06
CA VAL A 83 10.75 0.10 4.60
C VAL A 83 11.25 1.50 4.24
N HIS A 84 10.67 2.54 4.84
CA HIS A 84 11.08 3.93 4.64
C HIS A 84 12.52 4.17 5.10
N LYS A 85 12.96 3.58 6.22
CA LYS A 85 14.36 3.64 6.68
C LYS A 85 15.35 3.02 5.70
N LYS A 86 14.88 2.13 4.82
CA LYS A 86 15.66 1.57 3.70
C LYS A 86 15.55 2.41 2.42
N ASN A 87 15.06 3.65 2.52
CA ASN A 87 14.92 4.63 1.44
C ASN A 87 13.89 4.25 0.36
N ILE A 88 12.95 3.37 0.69
CA ILE A 88 11.93 2.84 -0.22
C ILE A 88 10.54 3.32 0.25
N ILE A 89 9.65 3.61 -0.69
CA ILE A 89 8.20 3.74 -0.49
C ILE A 89 7.49 2.59 -1.19
N HIS A 90 6.37 2.13 -0.63
CA HIS A 90 5.65 0.96 -1.13
C HIS A 90 4.69 1.31 -2.28
N ARG A 91 3.92 2.40 -2.16
CA ARG A 91 2.98 2.91 -3.17
C ARG A 91 1.73 2.06 -3.47
N ASP A 92 1.48 0.99 -2.72
CA ASP A 92 0.26 0.17 -2.87
C ASP A 92 -0.18 -0.47 -1.54
N LEU A 93 -0.18 0.32 -0.46
CA LEU A 93 -0.61 -0.16 0.85
C LEU A 93 -2.12 -0.39 0.86
N LYS A 94 -2.50 -1.65 1.07
CA LYS A 94 -3.88 -2.13 1.10
C LYS A 94 -3.98 -3.37 1.98
N PRO A 95 -5.17 -3.74 2.48
CA PRO A 95 -5.34 -4.88 3.38
C PRO A 95 -4.79 -6.21 2.83
N ASP A 96 -4.82 -6.41 1.51
CA ASP A 96 -4.30 -7.61 0.85
C ASP A 96 -2.78 -7.77 1.00
N ASN A 97 -2.04 -6.65 1.11
CA ASN A 97 -0.58 -6.65 1.17
C ASN A 97 -0.05 -6.66 2.61
N PHE A 98 -0.95 -6.67 3.60
CA PHE A 98 -0.61 -6.92 4.99
C PHE A 98 -1.07 -8.32 5.36
N VAL A 99 -0.13 -9.17 5.76
CA VAL A 99 -0.35 -10.61 5.93
C VAL A 99 0.09 -11.04 7.31
N MET A 100 -0.71 -11.83 8.01
CA MET A 100 -0.29 -12.38 9.30
C MET A 100 0.80 -13.44 9.09
N GLY A 101 1.75 -13.55 10.02
CA GLY A 101 2.69 -14.66 10.03
C GLY A 101 1.98 -16.02 10.17
N ALA A 102 2.68 -17.09 9.83
CA ALA A 102 2.19 -18.45 10.03
C ALA A 102 2.74 -19.03 11.34
N GLU A 103 2.05 -20.05 11.87
CA GLU A 103 2.51 -20.87 12.99
C GLU A 103 2.93 -20.03 14.21
N LYS A 104 4.22 -20.03 14.56
CA LYS A 104 4.76 -19.31 15.74
C LYS A 104 4.79 -17.79 15.58
N GLN A 105 4.52 -17.27 14.37
CA GLN A 105 4.50 -15.84 14.05
C GLN A 105 3.08 -15.32 13.78
N ASP A 106 2.04 -16.05 14.18
CA ASP A 106 0.61 -15.74 13.97
C ASP A 106 0.12 -14.39 14.53
N LYS A 107 0.93 -13.72 15.36
CA LYS A 107 0.68 -12.39 15.92
C LYS A 107 1.47 -11.26 15.26
N VAL A 108 2.38 -11.60 14.35
CA VAL A 108 3.25 -10.66 13.65
C VAL A 108 2.66 -10.33 12.30
N LEU A 109 2.56 -9.04 11.99
CA LEU A 109 2.15 -8.56 10.68
C LEU A 109 3.35 -8.45 9.74
N PHE A 110 3.19 -8.95 8.53
CA PHE A 110 4.14 -8.87 7.44
C PHE A 110 3.61 -7.95 6.34
N LEU A 111 4.54 -7.26 5.66
CA LEU A 111 4.26 -6.46 4.48
C LEU A 111 4.85 -7.16 3.25
N VAL A 112 4.02 -7.34 2.22
CA VAL A 112 4.36 -8.09 1.00
C VAL A 112 4.02 -7.28 -0.26
N ASP A 113 4.40 -7.81 -1.42
CA ASP A 113 4.15 -7.25 -2.76
C ASP A 113 4.80 -5.87 -2.96
N PHE A 114 6.09 -5.91 -3.26
CA PHE A 114 6.90 -4.73 -3.55
C PHE A 114 6.97 -4.42 -5.06
N GLY A 115 6.07 -4.99 -5.88
CA GLY A 115 6.08 -4.82 -7.33
C GLY A 115 5.93 -3.35 -7.77
N LEU A 116 5.28 -2.53 -6.96
CA LEU A 116 5.11 -1.09 -7.18
C LEU A 116 6.04 -0.22 -6.32
N ALA A 117 6.96 -0.80 -5.55
CA ALA A 117 7.84 -0.02 -4.68
C ALA A 117 8.76 0.94 -5.48
N LYS A 118 9.33 1.94 -4.80
CA LYS A 118 10.27 2.89 -5.42
C LYS A 118 11.22 3.51 -4.40
N LYS A 119 12.45 3.82 -4.81
CA LYS A 119 13.38 4.60 -3.99
C LYS A 119 12.95 6.07 -3.95
N TYR A 120 12.78 6.63 -2.75
CA TYR A 120 12.42 8.04 -2.56
C TYR A 120 13.62 8.91 -2.14
N TYR A 121 14.69 8.29 -1.66
CA TYR A 121 15.89 8.99 -1.20
C TYR A 121 17.14 8.29 -1.74
N ASN A 122 18.10 9.09 -2.19
CA ASN A 122 19.42 8.60 -2.61
C ASN A 122 20.45 8.97 -1.53
N PRO A 123 20.99 8.00 -0.77
CA PRO A 123 22.00 8.25 0.25
C PRO A 123 23.29 8.89 -0.29
N SER A 124 23.70 8.53 -1.51
CA SER A 124 24.97 9.00 -2.10
C SER A 124 24.91 10.50 -2.43
N SER A 125 23.81 10.96 -3.02
CA SER A 125 23.59 12.39 -3.30
C SER A 125 22.91 13.13 -2.15
N ARG A 126 22.57 12.42 -1.06
CA ARG A 126 21.78 12.90 0.08
C ARG A 126 20.49 13.63 -0.33
N SER A 127 19.90 13.25 -1.46
CA SER A 127 18.79 13.98 -2.06
C SER A 127 17.50 13.16 -2.06
N HIS A 128 16.41 13.84 -1.74
CA HIS A 128 15.05 13.31 -1.95
C HIS A 128 14.71 13.34 -3.44
N ILE A 129 13.81 12.45 -3.88
CA ILE A 129 13.23 12.53 -5.23
C ILE A 129 12.58 13.89 -5.46
N ALA A 130 12.74 14.40 -6.68
CA ALA A 130 12.15 15.66 -7.09
C ALA A 130 10.62 15.54 -7.26
N TYR A 131 9.93 16.62 -6.96
CA TYR A 131 8.51 16.78 -7.27
C TYR A 131 8.28 16.67 -8.79
N ARG A 132 7.24 15.92 -9.18
CA ARG A 132 6.79 15.79 -10.58
C ARG A 132 5.29 15.60 -10.62
N GLU A 133 4.67 16.03 -11.71
CA GLU A 133 3.25 15.85 -12.01
C GLU A 133 3.10 15.06 -13.32
N GLY A 134 1.84 14.82 -13.75
CA GLY A 134 1.53 14.15 -15.00
C GLY A 134 1.79 12.64 -14.98
N ARG A 135 1.88 12.03 -13.80
CA ARG A 135 1.93 10.57 -13.64
C ARG A 135 0.54 9.97 -13.79
N SER A 136 0.47 8.73 -14.23
CA SER A 136 -0.75 7.93 -14.08
C SER A 136 -0.95 7.52 -12.61
N LEU A 137 -2.21 7.23 -12.24
CA LEU A 137 -2.53 6.68 -10.91
C LEU A 137 -1.68 5.44 -10.62
N VAL A 138 -0.99 5.45 -9.48
CA VAL A 138 -0.23 4.30 -8.97
C VAL A 138 -0.96 3.68 -7.78
N GLY A 139 -1.00 2.35 -7.75
CA GLY A 139 -1.60 1.56 -6.69
C GLY A 139 -3.12 1.44 -6.81
N THR A 140 -3.73 0.93 -5.75
CA THR A 140 -5.15 0.59 -5.69
C THR A 140 -5.99 1.83 -5.41
N ALA A 141 -6.78 2.29 -6.38
CA ALA A 141 -7.56 3.54 -6.34
C ALA A 141 -8.32 3.79 -5.01
N ARG A 142 -8.85 2.72 -4.39
CA ARG A 142 -9.58 2.75 -3.12
C ARG A 142 -8.72 3.30 -1.97
N TYR A 143 -7.45 2.90 -1.88
CA TYR A 143 -6.55 3.25 -0.78
C TYR A 143 -5.47 4.25 -1.19
N ALA A 144 -5.27 4.49 -2.49
CA ALA A 144 -4.29 5.45 -2.98
C ALA A 144 -4.54 6.87 -2.44
N SER A 145 -3.47 7.62 -2.15
CA SER A 145 -3.54 9.01 -1.72
C SER A 145 -4.21 9.92 -2.75
N LEU A 146 -4.65 11.10 -2.32
CA LEU A 146 -5.12 12.15 -3.25
C LEU A 146 -4.03 12.53 -4.26
N SER A 147 -2.77 12.65 -3.81
CA SER A 147 -1.63 12.93 -4.70
C SER A 147 -1.48 11.88 -5.81
N SER A 148 -1.71 10.60 -5.51
CA SER A 148 -1.67 9.52 -6.53
C SER A 148 -2.73 9.70 -7.60
N HIS A 149 -3.95 10.07 -7.20
CA HIS A 149 -5.04 10.37 -8.14
C HIS A 149 -4.73 11.60 -9.00
N LEU A 150 -4.10 12.62 -8.41
CA LEU A 150 -3.70 13.86 -9.10
C LEU A 150 -2.44 13.68 -9.97
N GLY A 151 -1.88 12.48 -10.05
CA GLY A 151 -0.69 12.21 -10.86
C GLY A 151 0.59 12.86 -10.34
N ILE A 152 0.65 13.13 -9.04
CA ILE A 152 1.82 13.69 -8.35
C ILE A 152 2.77 12.56 -7.96
N GLU A 153 4.07 12.82 -8.05
CA GLU A 153 5.13 11.89 -7.63
C GLU A 153 5.02 11.56 -6.14
N LEU A 154 4.83 10.27 -5.84
CA LEU A 154 4.57 9.79 -4.48
C LEU A 154 5.83 9.81 -3.61
N SER A 155 5.60 10.05 -2.32
CA SER A 155 6.60 10.07 -1.26
C SER A 155 6.10 9.32 -0.01
N ARG A 156 6.80 9.46 1.12
CA ARG A 156 6.45 8.74 2.36
C ARG A 156 5.04 9.06 2.87
N ARG A 157 4.60 10.32 2.75
CA ARG A 157 3.28 10.76 3.22
C ARG A 157 2.13 10.01 2.55
N ASP A 158 2.32 9.60 1.30
CA ASP A 158 1.30 8.91 0.50
C ASP A 158 1.07 7.47 0.98
N ASP A 159 2.13 6.80 1.43
CA ASP A 159 2.02 5.52 2.14
C ASP A 159 1.24 5.72 3.45
N MET A 160 1.56 6.78 4.22
CA MET A 160 0.89 7.04 5.50
C MET A 160 -0.60 7.40 5.33
N GLU A 161 -0.95 8.20 4.32
CA GLU A 161 -2.34 8.51 3.97
C GLU A 161 -3.12 7.23 3.59
N SER A 162 -2.47 6.31 2.86
CA SER A 162 -3.06 5.03 2.49
C SER A 162 -3.40 4.16 3.71
N ILE A 163 -2.52 4.10 4.72
CA ILE A 163 -2.82 3.46 6.02
C ILE A 163 -4.03 4.12 6.69
N GLY A 164 -4.14 5.45 6.61
CA GLY A 164 -5.29 6.20 7.14
C GLY A 164 -6.62 5.77 6.51
N TYR A 165 -6.65 5.56 5.19
CA TYR A 165 -7.84 5.00 4.53
C TYR A 165 -8.10 3.55 4.92
N VAL A 166 -7.07 2.73 5.09
CA VAL A 166 -7.20 1.34 5.53
C VAL A 166 -7.77 1.23 6.95
N MET A 167 -7.32 2.04 7.90
CA MET A 167 -7.85 2.01 9.27
C MET A 167 -9.33 2.41 9.32
N VAL A 168 -9.74 3.44 8.56
CA VAL A 168 -11.14 3.85 8.47
C VAL A 168 -11.97 2.74 7.81
N TYR A 169 -11.46 2.14 6.74
CA TYR A 169 -12.09 1.01 6.06
C TYR A 169 -12.38 -0.15 7.01
N PHE A 170 -11.40 -0.58 7.81
CA PHE A 170 -11.59 -1.65 8.79
C PHE A 170 -12.64 -1.34 9.85
N ARG A 171 -12.81 -0.05 10.19
CA ARG A 171 -13.72 0.38 11.24
C ARG A 171 -15.15 0.60 10.76
N ARG A 172 -15.30 1.06 9.52
CA ARG A 172 -16.59 1.36 8.88
C ARG A 172 -17.16 0.20 8.07
N GLY A 173 -16.34 -0.75 7.61
CA GLY A 173 -16.76 -1.81 6.70
C GLY A 173 -16.59 -1.47 5.22
N SER A 174 -16.65 -0.17 4.92
CA SER A 174 -16.47 0.39 3.59
C SER A 174 -16.02 1.85 3.66
N LEU A 175 -15.52 2.34 2.52
CA LEU A 175 -15.18 3.74 2.27
C LEU A 175 -16.25 4.39 1.37
N PRO A 176 -16.52 5.70 1.51
CA PRO A 176 -17.58 6.40 0.76
C PRO A 176 -17.46 6.38 -0.77
N TRP A 177 -16.27 6.06 -1.29
CA TRP A 177 -15.95 5.98 -2.72
C TRP A 177 -15.93 4.53 -3.26
N GLN A 178 -16.48 3.56 -2.52
CA GLN A 178 -16.65 2.20 -3.04
C GLN A 178 -17.92 2.05 -3.89
N GLY A 179 -17.90 1.10 -4.84
CA GLY A 179 -19.07 0.75 -5.67
C GLY A 179 -19.39 1.74 -6.80
N LEU A 180 -18.64 2.84 -6.91
CA LEU A 180 -18.78 3.81 -7.99
C LEU A 180 -18.53 3.14 -9.34
N GLN A 181 -19.48 3.30 -10.25
CA GLN A 181 -19.42 2.77 -11.61
C GLN A 181 -18.73 3.78 -12.53
N GLY A 182 -18.20 3.32 -13.67
CA GLY A 182 -17.68 4.15 -14.74
C GLY A 182 -17.63 3.33 -16.03
N VAL A 183 -17.70 3.98 -17.20
CA VAL A 183 -17.71 3.26 -18.49
C VAL A 183 -16.42 2.47 -18.69
N ASN A 184 -15.32 2.98 -18.15
CA ASN A 184 -14.02 2.32 -18.14
C ASN A 184 -13.29 2.57 -16.81
N LYS A 185 -12.11 1.94 -16.65
CA LYS A 185 -11.28 2.07 -15.44
C LYS A 185 -10.88 3.52 -15.16
N PHE A 186 -10.62 4.32 -16.19
CA PHE A 186 -10.22 5.72 -16.06
C PHE A 186 -11.35 6.56 -15.43
N GLN A 187 -12.54 6.54 -16.02
CA GLN A 187 -13.71 7.26 -15.49
C GLN A 187 -14.11 6.77 -14.09
N ARG A 188 -13.95 5.48 -13.81
CA ARG A 188 -14.19 4.96 -12.46
C ARG A 188 -13.21 5.55 -11.44
N ASN A 189 -11.93 5.63 -11.80
CA ASN A 189 -10.91 6.21 -10.92
C ASN A 189 -11.12 7.72 -10.73
N GLU A 190 -11.51 8.45 -11.78
CA GLU A 190 -11.88 9.87 -11.71
C GLU A 190 -13.03 10.10 -10.73
N ARG A 191 -14.10 9.31 -10.80
CA ARG A 191 -15.22 9.37 -9.83
C ARG A 191 -14.79 9.06 -8.39
N ILE A 192 -13.85 8.13 -8.21
CA ILE A 192 -13.26 7.86 -6.89
C ILE A 192 -12.49 9.07 -6.38
N MET A 193 -11.68 9.70 -7.23
CA MET A 193 -10.94 10.93 -6.91
C MET A 193 -11.89 12.07 -6.52
N GLU A 194 -12.91 12.35 -7.34
CA GLU A 194 -13.92 13.37 -7.06
C GLU A 194 -14.61 13.12 -5.72
N LYS A 195 -15.00 11.87 -5.45
CA LYS A 195 -15.64 11.50 -4.18
C LYS A 195 -14.68 11.65 -2.99
N LYS A 196 -13.38 11.34 -3.16
CA LYS A 196 -12.36 11.56 -2.12
C LYS A 196 -12.16 13.04 -1.81
N LEU A 197 -12.09 13.89 -2.83
CA LEU A 197 -11.96 15.34 -2.68
C LEU A 197 -13.20 15.96 -2.01
N ALA A 198 -14.39 15.46 -2.36
CA ALA A 198 -15.65 15.95 -1.81
C ALA A 198 -15.96 15.42 -0.40
N THR A 199 -15.20 14.46 0.12
CA THR A 199 -15.41 13.91 1.46
C THR A 199 -14.42 14.54 2.43
N SER A 200 -14.92 15.36 3.36
CA SER A 200 -14.11 15.96 4.43
C SER A 200 -13.54 14.87 5.36
N ILE A 201 -12.46 15.19 6.09
CA ILE A 201 -11.89 14.23 7.05
C ILE A 201 -12.89 14.01 8.20
N GLU A 202 -13.58 15.07 8.60
CA GLU A 202 -14.63 15.07 9.61
C GLU A 202 -15.76 14.11 9.22
N ASP A 203 -16.25 14.18 7.98
CA ASP A 203 -17.30 13.27 7.50
C ASP A 203 -16.81 11.83 7.38
N LEU A 204 -15.57 11.65 6.90
CA LEU A 204 -14.96 10.32 6.75
C LEU A 204 -14.80 9.63 8.12
N CYS A 205 -14.41 10.39 9.14
CA CYS A 205 -14.13 9.93 10.49
C CYS A 205 -15.32 10.09 11.45
N ALA A 206 -16.48 10.55 10.98
CA ALA A 206 -17.66 10.76 11.82
C ALA A 206 -18.04 9.48 12.60
N GLY A 207 -18.13 9.62 13.93
CA GLY A 207 -18.43 8.54 14.86
C GLY A 207 -17.25 7.62 15.21
N LEU A 208 -16.04 7.92 14.73
CA LEU A 208 -14.79 7.29 15.14
C LEU A 208 -14.07 8.16 16.18
N PRO A 209 -13.10 7.60 16.94
CA PRO A 209 -12.22 8.40 17.80
C PRO A 209 -11.50 9.51 17.02
N GLU A 210 -11.25 10.64 17.68
CA GLU A 210 -10.70 11.85 17.06
C GLU A 210 -9.33 11.61 16.41
N GLU A 211 -8.56 10.66 16.95
CA GLU A 211 -7.22 10.31 16.48
C GLU A 211 -7.22 9.80 15.04
N PHE A 212 -8.34 9.23 14.55
CA PHE A 212 -8.47 8.85 13.14
C PHE A 212 -8.40 10.08 12.23
N GLY A 213 -9.09 11.16 12.61
CA GLY A 213 -9.10 12.42 11.89
C GLY A 213 -7.75 13.12 12.02
N SER A 214 -7.20 13.21 13.23
CA SER A 214 -5.88 13.79 13.49
C SER A 214 -4.77 13.13 12.67
N TYR A 215 -4.78 11.80 12.57
CA TYR A 215 -3.82 11.05 11.76
C TYR A 215 -3.91 11.41 10.26
N LEU A 216 -5.12 11.44 9.69
CA LEU A 216 -5.31 11.80 8.28
C LEU A 216 -4.94 13.26 7.99
N GLN A 217 -5.28 14.16 8.93
CA GLN A 217 -4.91 15.56 8.83
C GLN A 217 -3.39 15.76 8.87
N TYR A 218 -2.69 15.02 9.74
CA TYR A 218 -1.24 14.99 9.80
C TYR A 218 -0.63 14.54 8.46
N CYS A 219 -1.10 13.42 7.91
CA CYS A 219 -0.58 12.88 6.65
C CYS A 219 -0.76 13.80 5.44
N ARG A 220 -1.78 14.67 5.45
CA ARG A 220 -2.08 15.59 4.34
C ARG A 220 -1.33 16.92 4.41
N ASN A 221 -0.83 17.29 5.59
CA ASN A 221 -0.21 18.61 5.82
C ASN A 221 1.32 18.58 5.95
N ASP A 222 1.92 17.41 6.22
CA ASP A 222 3.38 17.18 6.19
C ASP A 222 3.90 16.75 4.79
#